data_AF-A0A4R3L7E3-F1
#
_entry.id   AF-A0A4R3L7E3-F1
#
_cell.length_a   1.000
_cell.length_b   1.000
_cell.length_c   1.000
_cell.angle_alpha   90.00
_cell.angle_beta   90.00
_cell.angle_gamma   90.00
#
_symmetry.space_group_name_H-M   'P 1'
#
loop_
_entity.id
_entity.type
_entity.pdbx_description
1 polymer ?
#
loop_
_entity_poly.entity_id
_entity_poly.type
_entity_poly.pdbx_seq_one_letter_code
_entity_poly.pdbx_strand_id
1 'polypeptide(L)'
;MPTAFHHGVEVIEIDDGLRPIQTARFSVIGLVGTAPDAQASVFPLDTPVLVATPRSAAGLGNTGTLPQAIKAIHAQGYAPPIVVIRVPDVADNPSTATVDERLAAVVGGIDTGSGARTGIAALETARSVLGVVPRLLLAPGLSQHKLVADALIAQADKLRAIALIDGPNSTTAAAIAYRAQFDSSRAYLIDPWAVADGDVVPVSPHVAGLIAKIDNERGFWHSPSNNPLVGIERPARPIDFGLGRVDSEANLLNEPGVATLITEQGIRLWGNRTCSSDPKWAFLSVRRTADMIHESLLQAHLWAVDRAIGKAYVRDVQESVNAYLRHLKSVGAILGGRCWLDEELNSPANIAAGKVYFDFDFTPPAPAERVTFRSHLVADYAAELFAA
;
A
#
# COMPACT_ATOMS: atom_id res chain seq x y z
N MET A 1 -20.03 37.12 26.34
CA MET A 1 -20.62 36.33 27.44
C MET A 1 -21.47 37.28 28.28
N PRO A 2 -22.78 37.03 28.47
CA PRO A 2 -23.57 37.81 29.42
C PRO A 2 -23.12 37.45 30.83
N THR A 3 -22.70 38.44 31.61
CA THR A 3 -22.31 38.30 33.01
C THR A 3 -23.56 38.12 33.88
N ALA A 4 -24.04 36.88 33.97
CA ALA A 4 -25.02 36.49 34.96
C ALA A 4 -24.32 36.26 36.31
N PHE A 5 -24.82 36.86 37.38
CA PHE A 5 -24.32 36.67 38.74
C PHE A 5 -24.53 35.21 39.18
N HIS A 6 -23.44 34.49 39.46
CA HIS A 6 -23.47 33.11 39.98
C HIS A 6 -22.89 33.08 41.40
N HIS A 7 -23.65 32.51 42.35
CA HIS A 7 -23.20 32.28 43.72
C HIS A 7 -23.19 30.77 44.00
N GLY A 8 -22.03 30.14 43.83
CA GLY A 8 -21.80 28.70 43.95
C GLY A 8 -20.51 28.27 43.25
N VAL A 9 -20.19 26.97 43.28
CA VAL A 9 -19.06 26.40 42.51
C VAL A 9 -19.60 25.84 41.20
N GLU A 10 -19.12 26.35 40.07
CA GLU A 10 -19.44 25.82 38.74
C GLU A 10 -18.24 25.08 38.17
N VAL A 11 -18.51 24.03 37.40
CA VAL A 11 -17.51 23.39 36.54
C VAL A 11 -17.86 23.78 35.12
N ILE A 12 -16.99 24.59 34.51
CA ILE A 12 -17.02 24.85 33.08
C ILE A 12 -16.03 23.88 32.46
N GLU A 13 -16.51 22.99 31.62
CA GLU A 13 -15.66 22.13 30.80
C GLU A 13 -15.08 22.98 29.67
N ILE A 14 -13.81 23.38 29.84
CA ILE A 14 -13.05 24.13 28.84
C ILE A 14 -12.32 23.10 27.96
N ASP A 15 -12.90 22.82 26.80
CA ASP A 15 -12.40 21.86 25.82
C ASP A 15 -11.33 22.48 24.87
N ASP A 16 -10.44 23.30 25.45
CA ASP A 16 -9.34 23.96 24.75
C ASP A 16 -8.08 23.11 24.85
N GLY A 17 -7.77 22.38 23.76
CA GLY A 17 -6.59 21.54 23.68
C GLY A 17 -6.24 21.15 22.25
N LEU A 18 -4.95 20.86 22.02
CA LEU A 18 -4.49 20.29 20.75
C LEU A 18 -5.11 18.90 20.59
N ARG A 19 -5.81 18.67 19.48
CA ARG A 19 -6.33 17.35 19.13
C ARG A 19 -5.21 16.54 18.47
N PRO A 20 -4.76 15.43 19.07
CA PRO A 20 -3.68 14.63 18.51
C PRO A 20 -4.16 13.90 17.25
N ILE A 21 -3.33 13.94 16.21
CA ILE A 21 -3.56 13.16 14.99
C ILE A 21 -3.15 11.72 15.26
N GLN A 22 -4.09 10.79 15.06
CA GLN A 22 -3.77 9.37 15.03
C GLN A 22 -3.37 8.96 13.62
N THR A 23 -2.33 8.14 13.51
CA THR A 23 -1.93 7.56 12.22
C THR A 23 -3.03 6.64 11.70
N ALA A 24 -3.40 6.82 10.43
CA ALA A 24 -4.43 6.01 9.78
C ALA A 24 -4.03 4.53 9.71
N ARG A 25 -5.01 3.63 9.75
CA ARG A 25 -4.78 2.19 9.55
C ARG A 25 -4.54 1.90 8.07
N PHE A 26 -3.31 1.56 7.69
CA PHE A 26 -2.89 1.45 6.28
C PHE A 26 -2.59 0.03 5.82
N SER A 27 -2.68 -0.97 6.70
CA SER A 27 -2.43 -2.37 6.35
C SER A 27 -3.71 -3.13 5.95
N VAL A 28 -4.75 -2.41 5.50
CA VAL A 28 -5.99 -3.01 4.98
C VAL A 28 -5.74 -3.45 3.54
N ILE A 29 -5.99 -4.72 3.27
CA ILE A 29 -5.76 -5.34 1.96
C ILE A 29 -7.10 -5.40 1.20
N GLY A 30 -7.14 -4.92 -0.03
CA GLY A 30 -8.26 -5.06 -0.96
C GLY A 30 -7.97 -6.18 -1.95
N LEU A 31 -8.77 -7.24 -1.89
CA LEU A 31 -8.60 -8.46 -2.67
C LEU A 31 -9.80 -8.64 -3.62
N VAL A 32 -9.53 -8.75 -4.91
CA VAL A 32 -10.54 -9.01 -5.95
C VAL A 32 -10.23 -10.33 -6.63
N GLY A 33 -11.24 -11.19 -6.79
CA GLY A 33 -11.02 -12.51 -7.36
C GLY A 33 -12.28 -13.38 -7.40
N THR A 34 -12.09 -14.63 -7.82
CA THR A 34 -13.18 -15.61 -7.92
C THR A 34 -13.18 -16.55 -6.71
N ALA A 35 -14.38 -16.96 -6.32
CA ALA A 35 -14.60 -18.02 -5.33
C ALA A 35 -15.94 -18.72 -5.66
N PRO A 36 -15.94 -19.77 -6.50
CA PRO A 36 -17.17 -20.46 -6.89
C PRO A 36 -17.93 -21.04 -5.70
N ASP A 37 -17.22 -21.70 -4.79
CA ASP A 37 -17.80 -22.39 -3.62
C ASP A 37 -18.21 -21.44 -2.47
N ALA A 38 -18.04 -20.13 -2.63
CA ALA A 38 -18.34 -19.19 -1.56
C ALA A 38 -19.86 -19.08 -1.31
N GLN A 39 -20.25 -19.07 -0.04
CA GLN A 39 -21.64 -18.89 0.38
C GLN A 39 -22.14 -17.50 -0.02
N ALA A 40 -23.08 -17.44 -0.98
CA ALA A 40 -23.58 -16.18 -1.53
C ALA A 40 -24.23 -15.24 -0.49
N SER A 41 -24.75 -15.79 0.61
CA SER A 41 -25.30 -14.99 1.72
C SER A 41 -24.24 -14.25 2.54
N VAL A 42 -23.01 -14.79 2.59
CA VAL A 42 -21.90 -14.22 3.37
C VAL A 42 -20.97 -13.42 2.46
N PHE A 43 -20.74 -13.93 1.25
CA PHE A 43 -19.92 -13.33 0.20
C PHE A 43 -20.76 -13.12 -1.06
N PRO A 44 -21.65 -12.11 -1.05
CA PRO A 44 -22.38 -11.71 -2.24
C PRO A 44 -21.43 -11.23 -3.34
N LEU A 45 -21.84 -11.39 -4.59
CA LEU A 45 -21.08 -10.91 -5.74
C LEU A 45 -20.95 -9.38 -5.71
N ASP A 46 -19.81 -8.88 -6.16
CA ASP A 46 -19.52 -7.46 -6.39
C ASP A 46 -19.72 -6.54 -5.17
N THR A 47 -19.81 -7.11 -3.98
CA THR A 47 -20.03 -6.38 -2.74
C THR A 47 -18.81 -6.53 -1.83
N PRO A 48 -18.27 -5.44 -1.26
CA PRO A 48 -17.13 -5.52 -0.37
C PRO A 48 -17.53 -6.18 0.95
N VAL A 49 -16.79 -7.23 1.34
CA VAL A 49 -16.96 -7.94 2.61
C VAL A 49 -15.67 -7.89 3.42
N LEU A 50 -15.77 -7.56 4.71
CA LEU A 50 -14.61 -7.52 5.60
C LEU A 50 -14.30 -8.90 6.18
N VAL A 51 -13.11 -9.40 5.89
CA VAL A 51 -12.50 -10.57 6.52
C VAL A 51 -11.45 -10.07 7.52
N ALA A 52 -11.83 -10.02 8.80
CA ALA A 52 -10.94 -9.55 9.87
C ALA A 52 -10.15 -10.68 10.54
N THR A 53 -10.61 -11.92 10.42
CA THR A 53 -9.99 -13.10 11.03
C THR A 53 -9.99 -14.30 10.09
N PRO A 54 -9.12 -15.30 10.29
CA PRO A 54 -9.21 -16.56 9.53
C PRO A 54 -10.58 -17.24 9.64
N ARG A 55 -11.28 -17.09 10.78
CA ARG A 55 -12.64 -17.63 10.97
C ARG A 55 -13.67 -16.95 10.06
N SER A 56 -13.57 -15.63 9.86
CA SER A 56 -14.47 -14.92 8.95
C SER A 56 -14.28 -15.32 7.48
N ALA A 57 -13.17 -15.97 7.13
CA ALA A 57 -12.94 -16.50 5.79
C ALA A 57 -13.59 -17.89 5.54
N ALA A 58 -14.16 -18.55 6.56
CA ALA A 58 -14.65 -19.92 6.45
C ALA A 58 -15.78 -20.13 5.41
N GLY A 59 -16.47 -19.06 5.02
CA GLY A 59 -17.54 -19.09 4.02
C GLY A 59 -17.09 -18.95 2.57
N LEU A 60 -15.80 -18.79 2.28
CA LEU A 60 -15.26 -18.60 0.92
C LEU A 60 -15.07 -19.90 0.13
N GLY A 61 -15.11 -21.06 0.80
CA GLY A 61 -14.81 -22.35 0.18
C GLY A 61 -13.32 -22.55 -0.09
N ASN A 62 -12.98 -23.55 -0.92
CA ASN A 62 -11.60 -23.94 -1.21
C ASN A 62 -11.19 -23.70 -2.67
N THR A 63 -12.14 -23.41 -3.57
CA THR A 63 -11.88 -23.18 -4.99
C THR A 63 -11.85 -21.70 -5.35
N GLY A 64 -11.14 -21.37 -6.43
CA GLY A 64 -10.95 -20.00 -6.91
C GLY A 64 -9.70 -19.33 -6.36
N THR A 65 -9.52 -18.05 -6.69
CA THR A 65 -8.32 -17.28 -6.35
C THR A 65 -8.36 -16.68 -4.95
N LEU A 66 -9.55 -16.38 -4.42
CA LEU A 66 -9.70 -15.70 -3.13
C LEU A 66 -9.26 -16.54 -1.92
N PRO A 67 -9.68 -17.83 -1.76
CA PRO A 67 -9.28 -18.61 -0.60
C PRO A 67 -7.76 -18.82 -0.52
N GLN A 68 -7.13 -19.09 -1.67
CA GLN A 68 -5.69 -19.27 -1.78
C GLN A 68 -4.93 -17.98 -1.44
N ALA A 69 -5.39 -16.83 -1.93
CA ALA A 69 -4.78 -15.54 -1.62
C ALA A 69 -4.86 -15.18 -0.13
N ILE A 70 -5.99 -15.45 0.53
CA ILE A 70 -6.14 -15.22 1.97
C ILE A 70 -5.22 -16.14 2.77
N LYS A 71 -5.11 -17.42 2.38
CA LYS A 71 -4.16 -18.36 2.98
C LYS A 71 -2.73 -17.85 2.86
N ALA A 72 -2.34 -17.36 1.68
CA ALA A 72 -1.02 -16.79 1.41
C ALA A 72 -0.70 -15.53 2.22
N ILE A 73 -1.67 -14.63 2.40
CA ILE A 73 -1.54 -13.45 3.27
C ILE A 73 -1.29 -13.89 4.72
N HIS A 74 -2.13 -14.81 5.23
CA HIS A 74 -2.02 -15.29 6.61
C HIS A 74 -0.76 -16.14 6.87
N ALA A 75 -0.19 -16.76 5.83
CA ALA A 75 1.05 -17.54 5.94
C ALA A 75 2.24 -16.70 6.42
N GLN A 76 2.20 -15.37 6.32
CA GLN A 76 3.24 -14.49 6.85
C GLN A 76 3.24 -14.41 8.40
N GLY A 77 2.26 -15.03 9.06
CA GLY A 77 2.10 -15.04 10.51
C GLY A 77 1.40 -13.80 11.08
N TYR A 78 0.74 -13.02 10.21
CA TYR A 78 -0.04 -11.85 10.58
C TYR A 78 -1.40 -11.89 9.85
N ALA A 79 -2.48 -11.53 10.55
CA ALA A 79 -3.84 -11.51 10.01
C ALA A 79 -4.32 -10.05 9.88
N PRO A 80 -3.97 -9.35 8.79
CA PRO A 80 -4.50 -8.01 8.53
C PRO A 80 -6.00 -8.07 8.19
N PRO A 81 -6.73 -6.96 8.36
CA PRO A 81 -8.07 -6.84 7.81
C PRO A 81 -8.04 -6.86 6.28
N ILE A 82 -8.85 -7.73 5.67
CA ILE A 82 -8.93 -7.92 4.22
C ILE A 82 -10.35 -7.55 3.76
N VAL A 83 -10.47 -6.61 2.83
CA VAL A 83 -11.69 -6.34 2.09
C VAL A 83 -11.70 -7.26 0.87
N VAL A 84 -12.67 -8.17 0.82
CA VAL A 84 -12.82 -9.14 -0.26
C VAL A 84 -13.95 -8.70 -1.17
N ILE A 85 -13.70 -8.74 -2.48
CA ILE A 85 -14.72 -8.57 -3.53
C ILE A 85 -14.73 -9.82 -4.37
N ARG A 86 -15.85 -10.54 -4.29
CA ARG A 86 -16.08 -11.76 -5.06
C ARG A 86 -16.68 -11.38 -6.41
N VAL A 87 -15.96 -11.74 -7.46
CA VAL A 87 -16.41 -11.59 -8.85
C VAL A 87 -16.96 -12.94 -9.33
N PRO A 88 -18.01 -12.96 -10.19
CA PRO A 88 -18.49 -14.19 -10.79
C PRO A 88 -17.35 -14.92 -11.51
N ASP A 89 -17.28 -16.24 -11.32
CA ASP A 89 -16.43 -17.07 -12.16
C ASP A 89 -17.23 -17.36 -13.43
N VAL A 90 -16.74 -16.96 -14.61
CA VAL A 90 -17.48 -17.12 -15.88
C VAL A 90 -17.52 -18.60 -16.33
N ALA A 91 -17.34 -19.53 -15.40
CA ALA A 91 -17.34 -20.97 -15.61
C ALA A 91 -18.74 -21.63 -15.54
N ASP A 92 -19.80 -20.90 -15.19
CA ASP A 92 -21.15 -21.48 -15.12
C ASP A 92 -21.78 -21.76 -16.50
N ASN A 93 -21.13 -21.38 -17.61
CA ASN A 93 -21.50 -21.85 -18.95
C ASN A 93 -20.26 -22.21 -19.80
N PRO A 94 -19.85 -23.49 -19.84
CA PRO A 94 -18.62 -23.95 -20.51
C PRO A 94 -18.66 -23.88 -22.04
N SER A 95 -19.69 -23.27 -22.64
CA SER A 95 -19.86 -23.16 -24.09
C SER A 95 -19.76 -21.73 -24.66
N THR A 96 -19.47 -20.69 -23.85
CA THR A 96 -19.48 -19.31 -24.38
C THR A 96 -18.56 -18.28 -23.73
N ALA A 97 -17.89 -18.58 -22.61
CA ALA A 97 -17.08 -17.58 -21.93
C ALA A 97 -15.65 -17.46 -22.50
N THR A 98 -15.34 -16.35 -23.18
CA THR A 98 -13.96 -16.04 -23.59
C THR A 98 -13.15 -15.52 -22.39
N VAL A 99 -11.83 -15.65 -22.44
CA VAL A 99 -10.91 -15.08 -21.41
C VAL A 99 -11.19 -13.60 -21.18
N ASP A 100 -11.60 -12.88 -22.22
CA ASP A 100 -11.92 -11.46 -22.20
C ASP A 100 -13.15 -11.13 -21.34
N GLU A 101 -14.18 -11.97 -21.32
CA GLU A 101 -15.38 -11.78 -20.49
C GLU A 101 -15.06 -11.91 -18.99
N ARG A 102 -14.16 -12.84 -18.63
CA ARG A 102 -13.67 -12.97 -17.25
C ARG A 102 -12.87 -11.76 -16.80
N LEU A 103 -11.97 -11.27 -17.66
CA LEU A 103 -11.18 -10.08 -17.36
C LEU A 103 -12.08 -8.84 -17.24
N ALA A 104 -13.10 -8.72 -18.10
CA ALA A 104 -14.08 -7.65 -18.02
C ALA A 104 -14.89 -7.68 -16.70
N ALA A 105 -15.32 -8.87 -16.25
CA ALA A 105 -16.01 -9.02 -14.96
C ALA A 105 -15.12 -8.59 -13.78
N VAL A 106 -13.82 -8.91 -13.82
CA VAL A 106 -12.86 -8.56 -12.76
C VAL A 106 -12.58 -7.06 -12.72
N VAL A 107 -12.37 -6.44 -13.89
CA VAL A 107 -12.25 -4.97 -14.00
C VAL A 107 -13.52 -4.33 -13.47
N GLY A 108 -14.66 -4.88 -13.87
CA GLY A 108 -15.98 -4.39 -13.51
C GLY A 108 -16.24 -3.00 -14.07
N GLY A 109 -17.19 -2.30 -13.46
CA GLY A 109 -17.57 -0.97 -13.86
C GLY A 109 -18.71 -0.45 -13.02
N ILE A 110 -19.52 0.43 -13.60
CA ILE A 110 -20.81 0.81 -13.03
C ILE A 110 -21.86 0.03 -13.80
N ASP A 111 -22.62 -0.81 -13.10
CA ASP A 111 -23.77 -1.47 -13.69
C ASP A 111 -24.85 -0.41 -14.01
N THR A 112 -25.28 -0.36 -15.26
CA THR A 112 -26.22 0.65 -15.76
C THR A 112 -27.65 0.44 -15.24
N GLY A 113 -27.98 -0.77 -14.78
CA GLY A 113 -29.28 -1.09 -14.19
C GLY A 113 -29.37 -0.73 -12.71
N SER A 114 -28.44 -1.21 -11.90
CA SER A 114 -28.45 -0.99 -10.44
C SER A 114 -27.68 0.24 -9.97
N GLY A 115 -26.81 0.81 -10.81
CA GLY A 115 -25.85 1.84 -10.40
C GLY A 115 -24.75 1.31 -9.48
N ALA A 116 -24.73 0.01 -9.19
CA ALA A 116 -23.72 -0.61 -8.33
C ALA A 116 -22.38 -0.64 -9.04
N ARG A 117 -21.30 -0.50 -8.26
CA ARG A 117 -19.95 -0.70 -8.76
C ARG A 117 -19.61 -2.18 -8.66
N THR A 118 -19.01 -2.73 -9.69
CA THR A 118 -18.64 -4.16 -9.80
C THR A 118 -17.13 -4.32 -9.91
N GLY A 119 -16.63 -5.54 -9.65
CA GLY A 119 -15.21 -5.88 -9.79
C GLY A 119 -14.27 -4.98 -8.98
N ILE A 120 -13.20 -4.53 -9.61
CA ILE A 120 -12.20 -3.63 -8.99
C ILE A 120 -12.82 -2.28 -8.59
N ALA A 121 -13.78 -1.77 -9.37
CA ALA A 121 -14.44 -0.49 -9.05
C ALA A 121 -15.23 -0.53 -7.73
N ALA A 122 -15.68 -1.73 -7.32
CA ALA A 122 -16.38 -1.92 -6.04
C ALA A 122 -15.46 -1.65 -4.82
N LEU A 123 -14.13 -1.63 -4.97
CA LEU A 123 -13.23 -1.26 -3.88
C LEU A 123 -13.45 0.19 -3.40
N GLU A 124 -14.00 1.07 -4.25
CA GLU A 124 -14.35 2.44 -3.84
C GLU A 124 -15.47 2.48 -2.79
N THR A 125 -16.38 1.50 -2.80
CA THR A 125 -17.55 1.49 -1.89
C THR A 125 -17.21 0.95 -0.50
N ALA A 126 -16.03 0.33 -0.33
CA ALA A 126 -15.58 -0.26 0.93
C ALA A 126 -15.63 0.71 2.11
N ARG A 127 -15.30 2.01 1.90
CA ARG A 127 -15.38 3.02 2.97
C ARG A 127 -16.81 3.22 3.45
N SER A 128 -17.76 3.30 2.52
CA SER A 128 -19.17 3.56 2.82
C SER A 128 -19.83 2.36 3.48
N VAL A 129 -19.54 1.15 2.98
CA VAL A 129 -20.17 -0.09 3.42
C VAL A 129 -19.53 -0.64 4.70
N LEU A 130 -18.20 -0.61 4.79
CA LEU A 130 -17.44 -1.31 5.85
C LEU A 130 -16.69 -0.35 6.79
N GLY A 131 -16.67 0.96 6.51
CA GLY A 131 -15.91 1.94 7.29
C GLY A 131 -14.38 1.83 7.12
N VAL A 132 -13.90 1.01 6.18
CA VAL A 132 -12.46 0.78 5.95
C VAL A 132 -12.07 1.08 4.50
N VAL A 133 -10.86 1.60 4.30
CA VAL A 133 -10.31 1.87 2.97
C VAL A 133 -9.13 0.93 2.71
N PRO A 134 -9.19 0.07 1.68
CA PRO A 134 -8.07 -0.78 1.32
C PRO A 134 -6.92 0.05 0.74
N ARG A 135 -5.69 -0.25 1.18
CA ARG A 135 -4.45 0.49 0.80
C ARG A 135 -3.44 -0.36 0.06
N LEU A 136 -3.62 -1.67 0.04
CA LEU A 136 -2.92 -2.60 -0.83
C LEU A 136 -3.98 -3.27 -1.70
N LEU A 137 -3.94 -3.10 -3.01
CA LEU A 137 -4.93 -3.64 -3.94
C LEU A 137 -4.30 -4.78 -4.74
N LEU A 138 -4.99 -5.91 -4.83
CA LEU A 138 -4.53 -7.08 -5.58
C LEU A 138 -5.69 -7.79 -6.29
N ALA A 139 -5.37 -8.32 -7.47
CA ALA A 139 -6.19 -9.28 -8.21
C ALA A 139 -5.34 -10.50 -8.57
N PRO A 140 -5.13 -11.44 -7.62
CA PRO A 140 -4.15 -12.51 -7.77
C PRO A 140 -4.45 -13.43 -8.94
N GLY A 141 -3.42 -13.72 -9.74
CA GLY A 141 -3.53 -14.57 -10.92
C GLY A 141 -4.34 -13.97 -12.07
N LEU A 142 -4.67 -12.68 -11.99
CA LEU A 142 -5.37 -11.92 -13.04
C LEU A 142 -4.62 -10.64 -13.43
N SER A 143 -3.79 -10.11 -12.53
CA SER A 143 -3.01 -8.88 -12.73
C SER A 143 -1.87 -8.99 -13.76
N GLN A 144 -1.57 -10.19 -14.28
CA GLN A 144 -0.65 -10.36 -15.41
C GLN A 144 -1.25 -9.85 -16.73
N HIS A 145 -2.57 -9.62 -16.77
CA HIS A 145 -3.24 -9.00 -17.90
C HIS A 145 -3.29 -7.49 -17.71
N LYS A 146 -2.81 -6.75 -18.72
CA LYS A 146 -2.68 -5.29 -18.68
C LYS A 146 -4.00 -4.60 -18.28
N LEU A 147 -5.13 -5.08 -18.80
CA LEU A 147 -6.45 -4.50 -18.53
C LEU A 147 -6.78 -4.48 -17.01
N VAL A 148 -6.47 -5.56 -16.31
CA VAL A 148 -6.70 -5.69 -14.86
C VAL A 148 -5.69 -4.84 -14.08
N ALA A 149 -4.43 -4.84 -14.51
CA ALA A 149 -3.39 -4.01 -13.90
C ALA A 149 -3.70 -2.51 -14.01
N ASP A 150 -4.12 -2.03 -15.19
CA ASP A 150 -4.52 -0.63 -15.41
C ASP A 150 -5.71 -0.25 -14.51
N ALA A 151 -6.70 -1.14 -14.39
CA ALA A 151 -7.85 -0.91 -13.51
C ALA A 151 -7.43 -0.84 -12.03
N LEU A 152 -6.54 -1.72 -11.57
CA LEU A 152 -5.98 -1.66 -10.21
C LEU A 152 -5.19 -0.37 -9.97
N ILE A 153 -4.39 0.09 -10.95
CA ILE A 153 -3.62 1.33 -10.85
C ILE A 153 -4.55 2.54 -10.77
N ALA A 154 -5.55 2.63 -11.66
CA ALA A 154 -6.53 3.70 -11.65
C ALA A 154 -7.29 3.76 -10.32
N GLN A 155 -7.59 2.59 -9.76
CA GLN A 155 -8.23 2.49 -8.45
C GLN A 155 -7.29 2.87 -7.30
N ALA A 156 -6.01 2.50 -7.41
CA ALA A 156 -4.99 2.88 -6.45
C ALA A 156 -4.77 4.39 -6.40
N ASP A 157 -4.85 5.09 -7.54
CA ASP A 157 -4.77 6.55 -7.61
C ASP A 157 -5.90 7.22 -6.84
N LYS A 158 -7.14 6.76 -7.03
CA LYS A 158 -8.32 7.30 -6.32
C LYS A 158 -8.28 7.05 -4.82
N LEU A 159 -7.94 5.82 -4.42
CA LEU A 159 -7.94 5.41 -3.01
C LEU A 159 -6.67 5.80 -2.26
N ARG A 160 -5.67 6.37 -2.93
CA ARG A 160 -4.30 6.53 -2.42
C ARG A 160 -3.76 5.21 -1.84
N ALA A 161 -3.89 4.15 -2.63
CA ALA A 161 -3.42 2.80 -2.34
C ALA A 161 -2.20 2.46 -3.20
N ILE A 162 -1.67 1.25 -3.04
CA ILE A 162 -0.66 0.64 -3.91
C ILE A 162 -1.29 -0.59 -4.58
N ALA A 163 -1.21 -0.67 -5.90
CA ALA A 163 -1.53 -1.85 -6.68
C ALA A 163 -0.34 -2.80 -6.69
N LEU A 164 -0.52 -4.00 -6.13
CA LEU A 164 0.43 -5.09 -6.21
C LEU A 164 0.09 -5.93 -7.45
N ILE A 165 1.00 -5.93 -8.41
CA ILE A 165 0.79 -6.53 -9.73
C ILE A 165 1.73 -7.71 -9.85
N ASP A 166 1.19 -8.88 -10.18
CA ASP A 166 1.98 -10.04 -10.59
C ASP A 166 2.36 -9.94 -12.06
N GLY A 167 3.62 -10.24 -12.37
CA GLY A 167 4.14 -10.35 -13.73
C GLY A 167 3.65 -11.61 -14.47
N PRO A 168 4.03 -11.77 -15.75
CA PRO A 168 3.59 -12.87 -16.58
C PRO A 168 4.23 -14.23 -16.24
N ASN A 169 5.24 -14.27 -15.36
CA ASN A 169 5.93 -15.50 -14.93
C ASN A 169 6.59 -16.32 -16.05
N SER A 170 6.76 -15.76 -17.24
CA SER A 170 7.27 -16.47 -18.42
C SER A 170 8.79 -16.32 -18.55
N THR A 171 9.25 -15.17 -19.02
CA THR A 171 10.68 -14.85 -19.16
C THR A 171 10.99 -13.47 -18.58
N THR A 172 12.26 -13.25 -18.23
CA THR A 172 12.71 -11.93 -17.76
C THR A 172 12.47 -10.83 -18.79
N ALA A 173 12.67 -11.12 -20.09
CA ALA A 173 12.33 -10.17 -21.15
C ALA A 173 10.84 -9.84 -21.19
N ALA A 174 9.96 -10.83 -21.00
CA ALA A 174 8.52 -10.61 -20.95
C ALA A 174 8.10 -9.79 -19.71
N ALA A 175 8.72 -10.02 -18.56
CA ALA A 175 8.49 -9.23 -17.36
C ALA A 175 8.90 -7.77 -17.54
N ILE A 176 10.07 -7.52 -18.16
CA ILE A 176 10.53 -6.16 -18.50
C ILE A 176 9.61 -5.49 -19.54
N ALA A 177 9.20 -6.22 -20.57
CA ALA A 177 8.27 -5.72 -21.57
C ALA A 177 6.89 -5.40 -20.97
N TYR A 178 6.44 -6.18 -19.99
CA TYR A 178 5.21 -5.91 -19.26
C TYR A 178 5.36 -4.68 -18.37
N ARG A 179 6.48 -4.58 -17.62
CA ARG A 179 6.81 -3.41 -16.80
C ARG A 179 6.80 -2.10 -17.60
N ALA A 180 7.31 -2.11 -18.83
CA ALA A 180 7.38 -0.93 -19.69
C ALA A 180 6.01 -0.36 -20.08
N GLN A 181 4.92 -1.11 -19.88
CA GLN A 181 3.56 -0.68 -20.20
C GLN A 181 2.93 0.23 -19.14
N PHE A 182 3.59 0.43 -18.00
CA PHE A 182 3.06 1.17 -16.86
C PHE A 182 3.97 2.34 -16.48
N ASP A 183 3.37 3.47 -16.14
CA ASP A 183 4.05 4.58 -15.45
C ASP A 183 3.19 5.03 -14.28
N SER A 184 3.49 4.53 -13.08
CA SER A 184 2.79 4.92 -11.86
C SER A 184 3.61 4.64 -10.62
N SER A 185 3.70 5.65 -9.74
CA SER A 185 4.26 5.51 -8.40
C SER A 185 3.44 4.61 -7.47
N ARG A 186 2.22 4.23 -7.88
CA ARG A 186 1.32 3.37 -7.11
C ARG A 186 1.28 1.93 -7.60
N ALA A 187 2.02 1.59 -8.66
CA ALA A 187 2.19 0.21 -9.10
C ALA A 187 3.48 -0.38 -8.54
N TYR A 188 3.38 -1.58 -8.00
CA TYR A 188 4.52 -2.39 -7.57
C TYR A 188 4.41 -3.76 -8.24
N LEU A 189 5.28 -3.99 -9.23
CA LEU A 189 5.27 -5.19 -10.07
C LEU A 189 6.22 -6.24 -9.50
N ILE A 190 5.76 -7.48 -9.40
CA ILE A 190 6.48 -8.60 -8.83
C ILE A 190 6.57 -9.73 -9.86
N ASP A 191 7.77 -10.17 -10.20
CA ASP A 191 8.02 -11.33 -11.07
C ASP A 191 9.31 -12.04 -10.63
N PRO A 192 9.34 -13.38 -10.51
CA PRO A 192 8.35 -14.36 -10.97
C PRO A 192 7.27 -14.69 -9.94
N TRP A 193 6.37 -15.61 -10.30
CA TRP A 193 5.47 -16.27 -9.34
C TRP A 193 6.25 -17.24 -8.44
N ALA A 194 5.56 -17.92 -7.53
CA ALA A 194 6.17 -18.83 -6.57
C ALA A 194 5.53 -20.22 -6.60
N VAL A 195 6.18 -21.20 -5.98
CA VAL A 195 5.61 -22.51 -5.69
C VAL A 195 5.27 -22.59 -4.21
N ALA A 196 4.03 -22.91 -3.88
CA ALA A 196 3.56 -23.13 -2.53
C ALA A 196 2.63 -24.35 -2.50
N ASP A 197 2.86 -25.27 -1.55
CA ASP A 197 2.13 -26.53 -1.45
C ASP A 197 2.15 -27.35 -2.76
N GLY A 198 3.27 -27.31 -3.50
CA GLY A 198 3.43 -27.96 -4.80
C GLY A 198 2.81 -27.24 -6.01
N ASP A 199 1.99 -26.19 -5.80
CA ASP A 199 1.31 -25.46 -6.88
C ASP A 199 2.00 -24.13 -7.21
N VAL A 200 1.95 -23.73 -8.48
CA VAL A 200 2.44 -22.43 -8.94
C VAL A 200 1.39 -21.36 -8.61
N VAL A 201 1.73 -20.41 -7.74
CA VAL A 201 0.84 -19.39 -7.19
C VAL A 201 1.37 -17.97 -7.40
N PRO A 202 0.49 -16.98 -7.62
CA PRO A 202 0.86 -15.57 -7.65
C PRO A 202 1.47 -15.11 -6.32
N VAL A 203 2.37 -14.14 -6.37
CA VAL A 203 3.18 -13.71 -5.22
C VAL A 203 2.63 -12.45 -4.55
N SER A 204 1.79 -11.69 -5.26
CA SER A 204 1.13 -10.50 -4.73
C SER A 204 0.44 -10.69 -3.38
N PRO A 205 -0.23 -11.82 -3.04
CA PRO A 205 -0.84 -12.01 -1.73
C PRO A 205 0.21 -12.20 -0.62
N HIS A 206 1.27 -12.96 -0.88
CA HIS A 206 2.37 -13.14 0.09
C HIS A 206 3.06 -11.82 0.38
N VAL A 207 3.32 -11.01 -0.67
CA VAL A 207 3.92 -9.67 -0.52
C VAL A 207 2.98 -8.71 0.20
N ALA A 208 1.66 -8.76 -0.06
CA ALA A 208 0.68 -7.96 0.68
C ALA A 208 0.71 -8.28 2.17
N GLY A 209 0.73 -9.58 2.53
CA GLY A 209 0.86 -10.03 3.90
C GLY A 209 2.19 -9.59 4.55
N LEU A 210 3.29 -9.65 3.80
CA LEU A 210 4.62 -9.22 4.27
C LEU A 210 4.64 -7.71 4.56
N ILE A 211 4.11 -6.90 3.65
CA ILE A 211 3.98 -5.46 3.83
C ILE A 211 3.14 -5.17 5.07
N ALA A 212 1.98 -5.81 5.21
CA ALA A 212 1.09 -5.60 6.35
C ALA A 212 1.74 -5.99 7.69
N LYS A 213 2.56 -7.05 7.70
CA LYS A 213 3.35 -7.46 8.86
C LYS A 213 4.41 -6.43 9.22
N ILE A 214 5.18 -5.97 8.23
CA ILE A 214 6.24 -4.96 8.42
C ILE A 214 5.65 -3.64 8.94
N ASP A 215 4.51 -3.22 8.42
CA ASP A 215 3.82 -2.02 8.89
C ASP A 215 3.49 -2.11 10.38
N ASN A 216 3.06 -3.29 10.84
CA ASN A 216 2.71 -3.54 12.24
C ASN A 216 3.95 -3.65 13.14
N GLU A 217 5.02 -4.31 12.68
CA GLU A 217 6.21 -4.59 13.49
C GLU A 217 7.24 -3.45 13.50
N ARG A 218 7.39 -2.74 12.38
CA ARG A 218 8.46 -1.74 12.15
C ARG A 218 7.93 -0.39 11.72
N GLY A 219 6.79 -0.36 11.03
CA GLY A 219 6.17 0.86 10.52
C GLY A 219 6.15 0.95 9.00
N PHE A 220 5.22 1.76 8.48
CA PHE A 220 4.90 1.88 7.05
C PHE A 220 6.02 2.47 6.18
N TRP A 221 7.00 3.14 6.80
CA TRP A 221 8.17 3.74 6.14
C TRP A 221 9.30 2.73 5.88
N HIS A 222 9.18 1.50 6.38
CA HIS A 222 10.14 0.45 6.10
C HIS A 222 9.87 -0.20 4.73
N SER A 223 10.95 -0.47 3.99
CA SER A 223 10.86 -1.20 2.72
C SER A 223 10.57 -2.68 2.98
N PRO A 224 9.70 -3.32 2.18
CA PRO A 224 9.48 -4.76 2.26
C PRO A 224 10.62 -5.58 1.66
N SER A 225 11.50 -4.97 0.86
CA SER A 225 12.67 -5.63 0.27
C SER A 225 13.64 -6.15 1.33
N ASN A 226 14.34 -7.24 1.02
CA ASN A 226 15.27 -7.98 1.87
C ASN A 226 14.64 -8.59 3.14
N ASN A 227 13.32 -8.82 3.15
CA ASN A 227 12.66 -9.58 4.21
C ASN A 227 12.27 -10.99 3.72
N PRO A 228 12.33 -12.00 4.62
CA PRO A 228 11.96 -13.36 4.26
C PRO A 228 10.46 -13.44 3.94
N LEU A 229 10.14 -14.18 2.88
CA LEU A 229 8.77 -14.44 2.45
C LEU A 229 8.39 -15.86 2.90
N VAL A 230 7.38 -15.98 3.75
CA VAL A 230 6.97 -17.26 4.37
C VAL A 230 5.86 -17.90 3.54
N GLY A 231 5.68 -19.23 3.63
CA GLY A 231 4.61 -19.94 2.92
C GLY A 231 4.87 -20.12 1.43
N ILE A 232 6.14 -20.12 1.04
CA ILE A 232 6.63 -20.39 -0.31
C ILE A 232 7.80 -21.37 -0.20
N GLU A 233 7.86 -22.33 -1.11
CA GLU A 233 8.93 -23.34 -1.19
C GLU A 233 10.10 -22.87 -2.06
N ARG A 234 9.80 -22.23 -3.19
CA ARG A 234 10.77 -21.69 -4.15
C ARG A 234 10.11 -20.70 -5.12
N PRO A 235 10.88 -19.81 -5.77
CA PRO A 235 10.42 -19.13 -6.97
C PRO A 235 9.97 -20.14 -8.05
N ALA A 236 8.90 -19.82 -8.79
CA ALA A 236 8.40 -20.66 -9.88
C ALA A 236 9.45 -20.80 -10.99
N ARG A 237 10.12 -19.69 -11.30
CA ARG A 237 11.30 -19.61 -12.16
C ARG A 237 12.51 -19.24 -11.30
N PRO A 238 13.62 -20.00 -11.36
CA PRO A 238 14.83 -19.63 -10.64
C PRO A 238 15.33 -18.28 -11.16
N ILE A 239 15.73 -17.40 -10.24
CA ILE A 239 16.30 -16.09 -10.55
C ILE A 239 17.75 -16.10 -10.10
N ASP A 240 18.64 -15.84 -11.05
CA ASP A 240 20.07 -15.72 -10.76
C ASP A 240 20.35 -14.49 -9.89
N PHE A 241 21.05 -14.72 -8.77
CA PHE A 241 21.45 -13.70 -7.80
C PHE A 241 22.83 -14.06 -7.24
N GLY A 242 23.72 -13.06 -7.14
CA GLY A 242 25.02 -13.21 -6.52
C GLY A 242 25.47 -11.91 -5.85
N LEU A 243 26.06 -12.02 -4.66
CA LEU A 243 26.55 -10.85 -3.91
C LEU A 243 27.67 -10.16 -4.69
N GLY A 244 27.51 -8.84 -4.91
CA GLY A 244 28.47 -8.05 -5.69
C GLY A 244 28.38 -8.24 -7.21
N ARG A 245 27.46 -9.07 -7.70
CA ARG A 245 27.32 -9.40 -9.13
C ARG A 245 26.28 -8.51 -9.82
N VAL A 246 26.75 -7.65 -10.72
CA VAL A 246 25.91 -6.69 -11.46
C VAL A 246 25.18 -7.35 -12.64
N ASP A 247 25.76 -8.39 -13.23
CA ASP A 247 25.21 -9.15 -14.36
C ASP A 247 24.23 -10.26 -13.94
N SER A 248 23.62 -10.12 -12.75
CA SER A 248 22.61 -11.06 -12.25
C SER A 248 21.24 -10.76 -12.83
N GLU A 249 20.43 -11.81 -13.02
CA GLU A 249 19.05 -11.69 -13.49
C GLU A 249 18.19 -10.86 -12.53
N ALA A 250 18.42 -11.00 -11.22
CA ALA A 250 17.77 -10.17 -10.20
C ALA A 250 18.05 -8.68 -10.40
N ASN A 251 19.28 -8.31 -10.81
CA ASN A 251 19.62 -6.92 -11.08
C ASN A 251 18.95 -6.42 -12.37
N LEU A 252 18.91 -7.25 -13.41
CA LEU A 252 18.24 -6.94 -14.68
C LEU A 252 16.73 -6.69 -14.51
N LEU A 253 16.06 -7.41 -13.61
CA LEU A 253 14.65 -7.16 -13.27
C LEU A 253 14.47 -5.89 -12.42
N ASN A 254 15.36 -5.66 -11.45
CA ASN A 254 15.23 -4.52 -10.53
C ASN A 254 15.52 -3.16 -11.16
N GLU A 255 16.41 -3.09 -12.14
CA GLU A 255 16.75 -1.85 -12.85
C GLU A 255 15.51 -1.11 -13.39
N PRO A 256 14.59 -1.76 -14.16
CA PRO A 256 13.33 -1.15 -14.57
C PRO A 256 12.25 -1.10 -13.47
N GLY A 257 12.53 -1.60 -12.26
CA GLY A 257 11.60 -1.59 -11.13
C GLY A 257 10.67 -2.79 -11.06
N VAL A 258 11.11 -3.97 -11.50
CA VAL A 258 10.43 -5.25 -11.25
C VAL A 258 11.03 -5.87 -9.99
N ALA A 259 10.22 -6.00 -8.94
CA ALA A 259 10.63 -6.73 -7.74
C ALA A 259 10.64 -8.24 -8.02
N THR A 260 11.58 -8.95 -7.41
CA THR A 260 11.80 -10.37 -7.64
C THR A 260 11.98 -11.14 -6.33
N LEU A 261 12.20 -12.45 -6.45
CA LEU A 261 12.46 -13.34 -5.34
C LEU A 261 13.88 -13.88 -5.44
N ILE A 262 14.69 -13.65 -4.40
CA ILE A 262 16.05 -14.23 -4.31
C ILE A 262 16.07 -15.34 -3.28
N THR A 263 16.97 -16.30 -3.47
CA THR A 263 17.23 -17.37 -2.50
C THR A 263 18.56 -17.12 -1.81
N GLU A 264 18.52 -16.40 -0.69
CA GLU A 264 19.68 -16.04 0.12
C GLU A 264 19.26 -16.06 1.59
N GLN A 265 19.71 -17.07 2.35
CA GLN A 265 19.24 -17.35 3.71
C GLN A 265 17.71 -17.49 3.79
N GLY A 266 17.16 -18.30 2.87
CA GLY A 266 15.72 -18.42 2.63
C GLY A 266 15.27 -17.57 1.43
N ILE A 267 13.98 -17.62 1.13
CA ILE A 267 13.39 -16.85 0.03
C ILE A 267 13.08 -15.45 0.54
N ARG A 268 13.57 -14.43 -0.18
CA ARG A 268 13.39 -13.04 0.18
C ARG A 268 12.79 -12.27 -0.97
N LEU A 269 11.91 -11.32 -0.62
CA LEU A 269 11.50 -10.30 -1.58
C LEU A 269 12.69 -9.38 -1.87
N TRP A 270 12.97 -9.13 -3.14
CA TRP A 270 14.11 -8.36 -3.59
C TRP A 270 13.71 -7.32 -4.63
N GLY A 271 13.68 -6.06 -4.19
CA GLY A 271 13.25 -4.93 -5.01
C GLY A 271 12.32 -4.02 -4.23
N ASN A 272 12.58 -2.73 -4.26
CA ASN A 272 11.81 -1.73 -3.53
C ASN A 272 11.32 -0.58 -4.41
N ARG A 273 11.53 -0.69 -5.73
CA ARG A 273 11.12 0.30 -6.70
C ARG A 273 9.67 0.13 -7.13
N THR A 274 9.00 1.24 -7.40
CA THR A 274 7.66 1.32 -7.99
C THR A 274 7.77 1.37 -9.51
N CYS A 275 6.64 1.40 -10.19
CA CYS A 275 6.59 1.58 -11.64
C CYS A 275 6.73 3.05 -12.10
N SER A 276 7.15 3.96 -11.21
CA SER A 276 7.29 5.40 -11.51
C SER A 276 8.47 5.69 -12.45
N SER A 277 8.25 6.53 -13.45
CA SER A 277 9.32 7.17 -14.23
C SER A 277 9.98 8.35 -13.48
N ASP A 278 9.26 9.00 -12.56
CA ASP A 278 9.79 10.07 -11.71
C ASP A 278 10.68 9.48 -10.59
N PRO A 279 11.99 9.81 -10.56
CA PRO A 279 12.91 9.35 -9.52
C PRO A 279 12.50 9.74 -8.09
N LYS A 280 11.74 10.82 -7.93
CA LYS A 280 11.27 11.28 -6.60
C LYS A 280 10.36 10.26 -5.94
N TRP A 281 9.58 9.53 -6.73
CA TRP A 281 8.61 8.53 -6.26
C TRP A 281 9.03 7.10 -6.62
N ALA A 282 10.32 6.89 -6.90
CA ALA A 282 10.85 5.59 -7.27
C ALA A 282 10.69 4.55 -6.17
N PHE A 283 10.79 4.91 -4.88
CA PHE A 283 10.74 3.94 -3.80
C PHE A 283 9.34 3.75 -3.23
N LEU A 284 8.95 2.49 -3.04
CA LEU A 284 7.66 2.12 -2.47
C LEU A 284 7.47 2.70 -1.06
N SER A 285 8.47 2.60 -0.19
CA SER A 285 8.40 3.11 1.19
C SER A 285 8.23 4.62 1.25
N VAL A 286 8.85 5.36 0.32
CA VAL A 286 8.73 6.81 0.19
C VAL A 286 7.30 7.17 -0.20
N ARG A 287 6.73 6.51 -1.21
CA ARG A 287 5.35 6.76 -1.64
C ARG A 287 4.34 6.43 -0.54
N ARG A 288 4.50 5.28 0.12
CA ARG A 288 3.62 4.84 1.22
C ARG A 288 3.67 5.78 2.42
N THR A 289 4.85 6.34 2.72
CA THR A 289 5.00 7.35 3.78
C THR A 289 4.21 8.62 3.49
N ALA A 290 4.30 9.12 2.25
CA ALA A 290 3.52 10.28 1.81
C ALA A 290 2.00 10.01 1.91
N ASP A 291 1.54 8.86 1.39
CA ASP A 291 0.13 8.50 1.42
C ASP A 291 -0.41 8.36 2.85
N MET A 292 0.39 7.79 3.75
CA MET A 292 0.04 7.67 5.16
C MET A 292 -0.13 9.04 5.83
N ILE A 293 0.79 9.97 5.60
CA ILE A 293 0.71 11.32 6.15
C ILE A 293 -0.56 12.00 5.63
N HIS A 294 -0.78 11.99 4.31
CA HIS A 294 -1.94 12.59 3.69
C HIS A 294 -3.25 12.05 4.26
N GLU A 295 -3.38 10.73 4.37
CA GLU A 295 -4.60 10.12 4.89
C GLU A 295 -4.83 10.46 6.37
N SER A 296 -3.78 10.43 7.18
CA SER A 296 -3.89 10.73 8.61
C SER A 296 -4.34 12.17 8.83
N LEU A 297 -3.84 13.12 8.02
CA LEU A 297 -4.29 14.52 8.06
C LEU A 297 -5.76 14.65 7.66
N LEU A 298 -6.20 13.99 6.59
CA LEU A 298 -7.59 14.04 6.14
C LEU A 298 -8.57 13.47 7.17
N GLN A 299 -8.23 12.35 7.80
CA GLN A 299 -9.09 11.71 8.82
C GLN A 299 -9.15 12.54 10.11
N ALA A 300 -8.03 13.12 10.54
CA ALA A 300 -7.97 13.85 11.80
C ALA A 300 -8.59 15.26 11.74
N HIS A 301 -8.76 15.84 10.55
CA HIS A 301 -9.24 17.23 10.40
C HIS A 301 -10.68 17.34 9.90
N LEU A 302 -11.47 16.27 9.93
CA LEU A 302 -12.90 16.38 9.59
C LEU A 302 -13.63 17.40 10.49
N TRP A 303 -13.22 17.54 11.76
CA TRP A 303 -13.75 18.53 12.69
C TRP A 303 -13.48 19.98 12.26
N ALA A 304 -12.46 20.21 11.42
CA ALA A 304 -12.03 21.52 10.96
C ALA A 304 -12.92 22.03 9.80
N VAL A 305 -13.64 21.13 9.14
CA VAL A 305 -14.63 21.48 8.10
C VAL A 305 -15.81 22.20 8.75
N ASP A 306 -16.34 23.22 8.08
CA ASP A 306 -17.48 24.05 8.50
C ASP A 306 -17.30 24.85 9.80
N ARG A 307 -16.09 24.89 10.37
CA ARG A 307 -15.78 25.80 11.48
C ARG A 307 -15.50 27.21 11.00
N ALA A 308 -15.87 28.19 11.82
CA ALA A 308 -15.57 29.59 11.56
C ALA A 308 -14.05 29.81 11.50
N ILE A 309 -13.59 30.37 10.37
CA ILE A 309 -12.18 30.66 10.16
C ILE A 309 -11.78 31.85 11.03
N GLY A 310 -11.09 31.55 12.13
CA GLY A 310 -10.55 32.53 13.07
C GLY A 310 -9.09 32.24 13.41
N LYS A 311 -8.46 33.15 14.16
CA LYS A 311 -7.04 33.00 14.56
C LYS A 311 -6.77 31.71 15.35
N ALA A 312 -7.69 31.34 16.25
CA ALA A 312 -7.59 30.11 17.02
C ALA A 312 -7.67 28.87 16.10
N TYR A 313 -8.68 28.82 15.22
CA TYR A 313 -8.84 27.74 14.24
C TYR A 313 -7.56 27.50 13.43
N VAL A 314 -6.99 28.56 12.86
CA VAL A 314 -5.79 28.47 12.02
C VAL A 314 -4.59 27.95 12.82
N ARG A 315 -4.35 28.50 14.01
CA ARG A 315 -3.27 28.07 14.89
C ARG A 315 -3.44 26.63 15.34
N ASP A 316 -4.65 26.23 15.73
CA ASP A 316 -4.90 24.91 16.30
C ASP A 316 -4.72 23.80 15.24
N VAL A 317 -5.14 24.05 13.98
CA VAL A 317 -4.86 23.15 12.85
C VAL A 317 -3.36 23.07 12.58
N GLN A 318 -2.67 24.22 12.45
CA GLN A 318 -1.24 24.26 12.18
C GLN A 318 -0.42 23.52 13.26
N GLU A 319 -0.72 23.75 14.53
CA GLU A 319 -0.02 23.11 15.65
C GLU A 319 -0.35 21.61 15.76
N SER A 320 -1.57 21.18 15.44
CA SER A 320 -1.93 19.76 15.37
C SER A 320 -1.11 19.03 14.30
N VAL A 321 -0.99 19.61 13.10
CA VAL A 321 -0.14 19.06 12.02
C VAL A 321 1.33 19.04 12.43
N ASN A 322 1.86 20.13 12.99
CA ASN A 322 3.24 20.19 13.45
C ASN A 322 3.55 19.23 14.59
N ALA A 323 2.61 18.99 15.51
CA ALA A 323 2.75 17.98 16.56
C ALA A 323 2.84 16.57 15.96
N TYR A 324 2.02 16.26 14.94
CA TYR A 324 2.08 14.98 14.25
C TYR A 324 3.39 14.76 13.48
N LEU A 325 3.86 15.76 12.73
CA LEU A 325 5.15 15.68 12.02
C LEU A 325 6.33 15.52 12.99
N ARG A 326 6.30 16.19 14.15
CA ARG A 326 7.29 15.97 15.23
C ARG A 326 7.24 14.54 15.77
N HIS A 327 6.05 13.98 15.97
CA HIS A 327 5.90 12.59 16.38
C HIS A 327 6.49 11.64 15.34
N LEU A 328 6.15 11.80 14.05
CA LEU A 328 6.70 10.99 12.96
C LEU A 328 8.23 11.09 12.87
N LYS A 329 8.80 12.28 13.12
CA LYS A 329 10.25 12.44 13.21
C LYS A 329 10.84 11.66 14.40
N SER A 330 10.18 11.70 15.56
CA SER A 330 10.67 11.03 16.77
C SER A 330 10.73 9.51 16.63
N VAL A 331 9.81 8.91 15.87
CA VAL A 331 9.80 7.46 15.59
C VAL A 331 10.64 7.07 14.37
N GLY A 332 11.26 8.04 13.70
CA GLY A 332 12.10 7.80 12.52
C GLY A 332 11.35 7.59 11.20
N ALA A 333 10.04 7.87 11.16
CA ALA A 333 9.22 7.73 9.96
C ALA A 333 9.55 8.79 8.89
N ILE A 334 9.97 9.98 9.33
CA ILE A 334 10.44 11.06 8.48
C ILE A 334 11.71 11.69 9.08
N LEU A 335 12.55 12.26 8.23
CA LEU A 335 13.75 13.00 8.65
C LEU A 335 13.38 14.40 9.19
N GLY A 336 12.31 14.98 8.66
CA GLY A 336 11.79 16.28 9.04
C GLY A 336 10.49 16.60 8.32
N GLY A 337 9.79 17.61 8.83
CA GLY A 337 8.58 18.16 8.25
C GLY A 337 8.04 19.32 9.11
N ARG A 338 7.44 20.31 8.47
CA ARG A 338 6.83 21.49 9.09
C ARG A 338 5.59 21.92 8.31
N CYS A 339 4.57 22.35 9.01
CA CYS A 339 3.38 23.02 8.48
C CYS A 339 3.44 24.53 8.75
N TRP A 340 3.11 25.31 7.73
CA TRP A 340 3.03 26.77 7.75
C TRP A 340 1.83 27.26 6.93
N LEU A 341 1.62 28.57 6.98
CA LEU A 341 0.57 29.26 6.25
C LEU A 341 1.24 30.17 5.24
N ASP A 342 0.85 30.04 3.98
CA ASP A 342 1.25 30.98 2.94
C ASP A 342 0.30 32.20 2.96
N GLU A 343 0.86 33.39 3.13
CA GLU A 343 0.10 34.65 3.17
C GLU A 343 -0.49 35.04 1.81
N GLU A 344 0.14 34.63 0.70
CA GLU A 344 -0.35 34.89 -0.66
C GLU A 344 -1.59 34.04 -0.95
N LEU A 345 -1.55 32.76 -0.57
CA LEU A 345 -2.70 31.85 -0.73
C LEU A 345 -3.83 32.19 0.23
N ASN A 346 -3.53 32.63 1.45
CA ASN A 346 -4.53 32.99 2.47
C ASN A 346 -4.95 34.47 2.42
N SER A 347 -5.16 35.00 1.20
CA SER A 347 -5.66 36.36 1.00
C SER A 347 -7.04 36.61 1.64
N PRO A 348 -7.40 37.87 1.99
CA PRO A 348 -8.72 38.18 2.55
C PRO A 348 -9.90 37.72 1.69
N ALA A 349 -9.73 37.70 0.36
CA ALA A 349 -10.75 37.21 -0.58
C ALA A 349 -10.97 35.69 -0.44
N ASN A 350 -9.90 34.90 -0.27
CA ASN A 350 -10.02 33.46 -0.04
C ASN A 350 -10.63 33.16 1.32
N ILE A 351 -10.22 33.86 2.37
CA ILE A 351 -10.81 33.71 3.71
C ILE A 351 -12.30 34.07 3.71
N ALA A 352 -12.68 35.16 3.04
CA ALA A 352 -14.10 35.55 2.89
C ALA A 352 -14.91 34.52 2.08
N ALA A 353 -14.28 33.82 1.14
CA ALA A 353 -14.86 32.71 0.40
C ALA A 353 -14.84 31.36 1.17
N GLY A 354 -14.42 31.35 2.45
CA GLY A 354 -14.35 30.14 3.27
C GLY A 354 -13.20 29.21 2.92
N LYS A 355 -12.17 29.68 2.21
CA LYS A 355 -11.01 28.89 1.78
C LYS A 355 -9.79 29.25 2.60
N VAL A 356 -9.09 28.22 3.10
CA VAL A 356 -7.86 28.34 3.87
C VAL A 356 -6.87 27.29 3.39
N TYR A 357 -5.61 27.66 3.25
CA TYR A 357 -4.53 26.82 2.74
C TYR A 357 -3.50 26.58 3.84
N PHE A 358 -3.16 25.31 4.07
CA PHE A 358 -2.10 24.89 4.97
C PHE A 358 -1.05 24.15 4.16
N ASP A 359 0.14 24.73 4.06
CA ASP A 359 1.27 24.08 3.41
C ASP A 359 2.04 23.27 4.42
N PHE A 360 2.57 22.13 3.99
CA PHE A 360 3.49 21.36 4.80
C PHE A 360 4.51 20.64 3.94
N ASP A 361 5.71 20.52 4.47
CA ASP A 361 6.77 19.72 3.91
C ASP A 361 7.01 18.46 4.75
N PHE A 362 7.61 17.45 4.12
CA PHE A 362 8.11 16.27 4.80
C PHE A 362 9.21 15.62 3.95
N THR A 363 10.11 14.90 4.59
CA THR A 363 11.14 14.10 3.90
C THR A 363 11.19 12.70 4.50
N PRO A 364 10.73 11.66 3.78
CA PRO A 364 10.87 10.28 4.23
C PRO A 364 12.32 9.78 4.07
N PRO A 365 12.79 8.83 4.90
CA PRO A 365 14.07 8.18 4.71
C PRO A 365 14.05 7.31 3.44
N ALA A 366 14.99 7.53 2.53
CA ALA A 366 15.19 6.65 1.39
C ALA A 366 15.81 5.32 1.85
N PRO A 367 15.35 4.17 1.33
CA PRO A 367 15.98 2.90 1.64
C PRO A 367 17.40 2.85 1.08
N ALA A 368 18.34 2.25 1.83
CA ALA A 368 19.71 2.03 1.40
C ALA A 368 19.78 0.90 0.36
N GLU A 369 19.34 1.19 -0.87
CA GLU A 369 19.26 0.22 -1.97
C GLU A 369 20.63 -0.32 -2.39
N ARG A 370 21.69 0.49 -2.31
CA ARG A 370 23.07 0.10 -2.61
C ARG A 370 24.03 0.56 -1.52
N VAL A 371 24.74 -0.39 -0.94
CA VAL A 371 25.85 -0.12 0.00
C VAL A 371 27.16 -0.49 -0.71
N THR A 372 28.08 0.46 -0.84
CA THR A 372 29.37 0.25 -1.51
C THR A 372 30.52 0.37 -0.51
N PHE A 373 31.24 -0.73 -0.30
CA PHE A 373 32.48 -0.73 0.46
C PHE A 373 33.66 -0.46 -0.47
N ARG A 374 34.53 0.50 -0.10
CA ARG A 374 35.76 0.82 -0.85
C ARG A 374 36.96 0.42 -0.01
N SER A 375 37.64 -0.65 -0.41
CA SER A 375 38.84 -1.15 0.28
C SER A 375 40.09 -0.45 -0.23
N HIS A 376 40.94 0.03 0.68
CA HIS A 376 42.25 0.60 0.38
C HIS A 376 43.32 -0.33 0.98
N LEU A 377 44.22 -0.86 0.16
CA LEU A 377 45.40 -1.56 0.63
C LEU A 377 46.48 -0.52 0.91
N VAL A 378 46.85 -0.35 2.18
CA VAL A 378 47.88 0.62 2.61
C VAL A 378 49.10 -0.13 3.15
N ALA A 379 50.29 0.43 2.93
CA ALA A 379 51.54 -0.12 3.43
C ALA A 379 51.95 0.48 4.80
N ASP A 380 51.21 1.50 5.27
CA ASP A 380 51.53 2.26 6.47
C ASP A 380 51.61 1.37 7.72
N TYR A 381 50.68 0.41 7.86
CA TYR A 381 50.69 -0.57 8.95
C TYR A 381 51.86 -1.56 8.88
N ALA A 382 52.46 -1.77 7.70
CA ALA A 382 53.65 -2.59 7.57
C ALA A 382 54.90 -1.88 8.10
N ALA A 383 54.91 -0.54 8.09
CA ALA A 383 56.00 0.25 8.67
C ALA A 383 55.99 0.20 10.22
N GLU A 384 54.82 0.03 10.83
CA GLU A 384 54.66 -0.08 12.29
C GLU A 384 55.08 -1.45 12.86
N LEU A 385 55.19 -2.49 12.03
CA LEU A 385 55.55 -3.85 12.49
C LEU A 385 56.93 -3.96 13.16
N PHE A 386 57.83 -3.00 12.90
CA PHE A 386 59.19 -2.98 13.45
C PHE A 386 59.52 -1.66 14.18
N ALA A 387 58.54 -0.78 14.39
CA ALA A 387 58.73 0.39 15.22
C ALA A 387 58.72 -0.05 16.70
N ALA A 388 59.83 0.24 17.41
CA ALA A 388 60.04 -0.14 18.81
C ALA A 388 59.22 0.72 19.79
#